data_AF-A0A924J6W2-F1
#
_entry.id   AF-A0A924J6W2-F1
#
_cell.length_a   1.000
_cell.length_b   1.000
_cell.length_c   1.000
_cell.angle_alpha   90.00
_cell.angle_beta   90.00
_cell.angle_gamma   90.00
#
_symmetry.space_group_name_H-M   'P 1'
#
loop_
_entity.id
_entity.type
_entity.pdbx_description
1 polymer ?
#
loop_
_entity_poly.entity_id
_entity_poly.type
_entity_poly.pdbx_seq_one_letter_code
_entity_poly.pdbx_strand_id
1 'polypeptide(L)' 'MKIGIVLSGGGIRGIAHLGVLKAFINAGIKFSHISGTSAGS' A
#
# COMPACT_ATOMS: atom_id res chain seq x y z
N MET A 1 -2.73 17.61 6.57
CA MET A 1 -3.66 16.54 6.16
C MET A 1 -2.95 15.20 6.33
N LYS A 2 -3.59 14.20 6.95
CA LYS A 2 -3.01 12.87 7.19
C LYS A 2 -3.70 11.87 6.27
N ILE A 3 -2.93 11.16 5.44
CA ILE A 3 -3.44 10.19 4.46
C ILE A 3 -3.08 8.78 4.96
N GLY A 4 -4.03 7.86 4.95
CA GLY A 4 -3.80 6.44 5.23
C GLY A 4 -3.89 5.62 3.95
N ILE A 5 -3.21 4.47 3.92
CA ILE A 5 -3.32 3.48 2.83
C ILE A 5 -3.71 2.13 3.41
N VAL A 6 -4.63 1.42 2.73
CA VAL A 6 -5.10 0.10 3.13
C VAL A 6 -4.76 -0.89 2.03
N LEU A 7 -4.04 -1.96 2.38
CA LEU A 7 -3.61 -3.00 1.46
C LEU A 7 -4.45 -4.27 1.68
N SER A 8 -5.24 -4.65 0.69
CA SER A 8 -6.17 -5.78 0.80
C SER A 8 -5.46 -7.13 0.90
N GLY A 9 -6.19 -8.18 1.27
CA GLY A 9 -5.75 -9.56 1.04
C GLY A 9 -5.75 -9.94 -0.45
N GLY A 10 -5.22 -11.12 -0.78
CA GLY A 10 -5.22 -11.60 -2.16
C GLY A 10 -4.16 -12.65 -2.53
N GLY A 11 -3.48 -13.25 -1.55
CA GLY A 11 -2.43 -14.24 -1.78
C GLY A 11 -1.34 -13.71 -2.69
N ILE A 12 -0.97 -14.47 -3.72
CA ILE A 12 0.14 -14.11 -4.62
C ILE A 12 -0.10 -12.79 -5.39
N ARG A 13 -1.37 -12.37 -5.56
CA ARG A 13 -1.72 -11.11 -6.23
C ARG A 13 -1.33 -9.88 -5.40
N GLY A 14 -1.09 -10.05 -4.10
CA GLY A 14 -0.63 -8.99 -3.21
C GLY A 14 0.72 -8.39 -3.62
N ILE A 15 1.50 -9.08 -4.46
CA ILE A 15 2.76 -8.52 -5.00
C ILE A 15 2.54 -7.21 -5.78
N ALA A 16 1.34 -6.98 -6.30
CA ALA A 16 0.98 -5.71 -6.96
C ALA A 16 1.08 -4.50 -6.01
N HIS A 17 0.91 -4.68 -4.69
CA HIS A 17 1.04 -3.59 -3.72
C HIS A 17 2.41 -2.93 -3.75
N LEU A 18 3.48 -3.67 -4.05
CA LEU A 18 4.83 -3.11 -4.14
C LEU A 18 4.94 -2.09 -5.28
N GLY A 19 4.38 -2.39 -6.45
CA GLY A 19 4.36 -1.49 -7.59
C GLY A 19 3.55 -0.22 -7.29
N VAL A 20 2.41 -0.38 -6.63
CA VAL A 20 1.55 0.73 -6.20
C VAL A 20 2.26 1.63 -5.19
N LEU A 21 2.90 1.06 -4.16
CA LEU A 21 3.68 1.82 -3.17
C LEU A 21 4.84 2.56 -3.83
N LYS A 22 5.54 1.93 -4.77
CA LYS A 22 6.64 2.56 -5.50
C LYS A 22 6.15 3.76 -6.33
N ALA A 23 5.02 3.62 -7.00
CA ALA A 23 4.41 4.71 -7.76
C ALA A 23 4.02 5.89 -6.86
N PHE A 24 3.43 5.62 -5.69
CA PHE A 24 3.07 6.67 -4.74
C PHE A 24 4.28 7.39 -4.14
N ILE A 25 5.35 6.67 -3.83
CA ILE A 25 6.61 7.28 -3.37
C ILE A 25 7.19 8.19 -4.45
N ASN A 26 7.22 7.74 -5.71
CA ASN A 26 7.72 8.54 -6.83
C ASN A 26 6.85 9.78 -7.09
N ALA A 27 5.55 9.71 -6.79
CA ALA A 27 4.64 10.84 -6.86
C ALA A 27 4.72 11.80 -5.65
N GLY A 28 5.61 11.53 -4.68
CA GLY A 28 5.78 12.35 -3.48
C GLY A 28 4.66 12.22 -2.45
N ILE A 29 3.82 11.19 -2.55
CA ILE A 29 2.71 10.97 -1.61
C ILE A 29 3.25 10.36 -0.32
N LYS A 30 2.96 11.03 0.81
CA LYS A 30 3.32 10.55 2.15
C LYS A 30 2.11 9.97 2.86
N PHE A 31 2.22 8.70 3.25
CA PHE A 31 1.24 8.03 4.09
C PHE A 31 1.64 8.18 5.55
N SER A 32 0.64 8.45 6.37
CA SER A 32 0.77 8.59 7.83
C SER A 32 0.35 7.33 8.58
N HIS A 33 -0.44 6.47 7.94
CA HIS A 33 -0.95 5.23 8.49
C HIS A 33 -1.01 4.18 7.39
N ILE A 34 -0.74 2.93 7.77
CA ILE A 34 -0.86 1.76 6.90
C ILE A 34 -1.70 0.73 7.65
N SER A 35 -2.63 0.10 6.95
CA SER A 35 -3.35 -1.09 7.43
C SER A 35 -3.37 -2.14 6.34
N GLY A 36 -3.36 -3.41 6.70
CA GLY A 36 -3.29 -4.49 5.73
C GLY A 36 -3.94 -5.77 6.22
N THR A 37 -4.23 -6.70 5.30
CA THR A 37 -4.76 -8.03 5.63
C THR A 37 -4.09 -9.10 4.77
N SER A 38 -3.67 -10.23 5.36
CA SER A 38 -3.03 -11.34 4.65
C SER A 38 -1.84 -10.85 3.80
N ALA A 39 -1.86 -11.01 2.48
CA ALA A 39 -0.78 -10.57 1.57
C ALA A 39 -0.57 -9.04 1.50
N GLY A 40 -1.47 -8.24 2.07
CA GLY A 40 -1.28 -6.80 2.25
C GLY A 40 -0.76 -6.40 3.62
N SER A 41 -0.61 -7.34 4.56
CA SER A 41 -0.05 -7.10 5.90
C SER A 41 1.46 -7.30 5.95
#